data_AF-A0A534HPA7-F1
#
_entry.id   AF-A0A534HPA7-F1
#
_cell.length_a   1.000
_cell.length_b   1.000
_cell.length_c   1.000
_cell.angle_alpha   90.00
_cell.angle_beta   90.00
_cell.angle_gamma   90.00
#
_symmetry.space_group_name_H-M   'P 1'
#
loop_
_entity.id
_entity.type
_entity.pdbx_description
1 polymer ?
#
loop_
_entity_poly.entity_id
_entity_poly.type
_entity_poly.pdbx_seq_one_letter_code
_entity_poly.pdbx_strand_id
1 'polypeptide(L)' 'MQATRRSPRNADSIQVYVPYPLRELTKGAGTVEIRANDLAAAIDELNRRFPGMAYRILDDQG' A
#
# COMPACT_ATOMS: atom_id res chain seq x y z
N MET A 1 2.40 9.02 27.38
CA MET A 1 2.24 9.31 25.94
C MET A 1 1.68 8.07 25.28
N GLN A 2 0.35 7.92 25.27
CA GLN A 2 -0.32 6.74 24.71
C GLN A 2 -0.61 7.01 23.23
N ALA A 3 0.26 6.52 22.34
CA ALA A 3 -0.14 6.34 20.95
C ALA A 3 -1.15 5.19 20.95
N THR A 4 -2.43 5.53 20.83
CA THR A 4 -3.55 4.60 20.72
C THR A 4 -3.28 3.57 19.62
N ARG A 5 -2.74 2.41 19.99
CA ARG A 5 -2.68 1.23 19.12
C ARG A 5 -4.12 0.72 19.01
N ARG A 6 -4.87 1.23 18.03
CA ARG A 6 -6.18 0.65 17.70
C ARG A 6 -5.93 -0.83 17.36
N SER A 7 -6.55 -1.71 18.13
CA SER A 7 -6.56 -3.15 17.87
C SER A 7 -7.09 -3.41 16.45
N PRO A 8 -6.45 -4.28 15.65
CA PRO A 8 -6.88 -4.56 14.28
C PRO A 8 -8.21 -5.32 14.32
N ARG A 9 -9.30 -4.62 14.01
CA ARG A 9 -10.61 -5.22 13.85
C ARG A 9 -10.69 -5.69 12.40
N ASN A 10 -10.20 -6.92 12.15
CA ASN A 10 -10.03 -7.54 10.83
C ASN A 10 -8.83 -6.98 10.04
N ALA A 11 -8.15 -7.85 9.27
CA ALA A 11 -7.26 -7.39 8.20
C ALA A 11 -8.15 -6.81 7.10
N ASP A 12 -8.54 -5.54 7.28
CA ASP A 12 -9.50 -4.89 6.40
C ASP A 12 -8.92 -4.79 4.99
N SER A 13 -9.71 -5.21 4.00
CA SER A 13 -9.40 -4.96 2.60
C SER A 13 -9.42 -3.45 2.38
N ILE A 14 -8.29 -2.87 2.00
CA ILE A 14 -8.16 -1.46 1.67
C ILE A 14 -7.98 -1.31 0.17
N GLN A 15 -8.67 -0.33 -0.40
CA GLN A 15 -8.54 0.03 -1.80
C GLN A 15 -7.51 1.13 -1.97
N VAL A 16 -6.48 0.86 -2.76
CA VAL A 16 -5.41 1.81 -3.07
C VAL A 16 -5.63 2.34 -4.48
N TYR A 17 -5.71 3.67 -4.60
CA TYR A 17 -5.77 4.32 -5.91
C TYR A 17 -4.38 4.35 -6.54
N VAL A 18 -4.30 4.02 -7.82
CA VAL A 18 -3.04 3.96 -8.57
C VAL A 18 -2.96 5.16 -9.53
N PRO A 19 -2.05 6.13 -9.27
CA PRO A 19 -1.77 7.23 -10.17
C PRO A 19 -1.39 6.72 -11.56
N TYR A 20 -1.76 7.48 -12.60
CA TYR A 20 -1.54 7.09 -14.01
C TYR A 20 -0.10 6.63 -14.31
N PRO A 21 0.97 7.31 -13.84
CA PRO A 21 2.35 6.88 -14.08
C PRO A 21 2.71 5.53 -13.43
N LEU A 22 1.97 5.09 -12.42
CA LEU A 22 2.23 3.83 -11.71
C LEU A 22 1.42 2.66 -12.26
N ARG A 23 0.49 2.93 -13.20
CA ARG A 23 -0.36 1.89 -13.79
C ARG A 23 0.41 0.89 -14.64
N GLU A 24 1.60 1.24 -15.13
CA GLU A 24 2.50 0.31 -15.81
C GLU A 24 2.88 -0.86 -14.89
N LEU A 25 3.03 -0.62 -13.58
CA LEU A 25 3.33 -1.64 -12.58
C LEU A 25 2.10 -2.48 -12.21
N THR A 26 0.88 -1.93 -12.35
CA THR A 26 -0.38 -2.60 -11.98
C THR A 26 -1.15 -3.15 -13.18
N LYS A 27 -0.50 -3.32 -14.34
CA LYS A 27 -1.12 -3.80 -15.59
C LYS A 27 -2.33 -2.95 -16.03
N GLY A 28 -2.28 -1.65 -15.79
CA GLY A 28 -3.34 -0.71 -16.14
C GLY A 28 -4.42 -0.51 -15.06
N ALA A 29 -4.36 -1.21 -13.93
CA ALA A 29 -5.38 -1.09 -12.88
C ALA A 29 -5.35 0.30 -12.22
N GLY A 30 -6.49 0.98 -12.21
CA GLY A 30 -6.66 2.30 -11.56
C GLY A 30 -6.85 2.21 -10.05
N THR A 31 -7.24 1.04 -9.54
CA THR A 31 -7.35 0.75 -8.12
C THR A 31 -6.97 -0.69 -7.86
N VAL A 32 -6.30 -0.95 -6.73
CA VAL A 32 -5.92 -2.30 -6.30
C VAL A 32 -6.44 -2.53 -4.87
N GLU A 33 -6.98 -3.71 -4.62
CA GLU A 33 -7.43 -4.11 -3.29
C GLU A 33 -6.35 -4.95 -2.60
N ILE A 34 -5.91 -4.52 -1.43
CA ILE A 34 -4.89 -5.20 -0.63
C ILE A 34 -5.38 -5.40 0.80
N ARG A 35 -4.77 -6.33 1.53
CA ARG A 35 -5.02 -6.52 2.96
C ARG A 35 -3.82 -6.06 3.75
N ALA A 36 -4.02 -5.09 4.63
CA ALA A 36 -2.98 -4.55 5.48
C ALA A 36 -3.58 -3.96 6.76
N ASN A 37 -2.80 -4.00 7.84
CA ASN A 37 -3.23 -3.50 9.15
C ASN A 37 -2.72 -2.09 9.45
N ASP A 38 -1.75 -1.61 8.67
CA ASP A 38 -1.11 -0.31 8.79
C ASP A 38 -0.45 0.08 7.45
N LEU A 39 0.05 1.31 7.37
CA LEU A 39 0.65 1.84 6.13
C LEU A 39 1.91 1.08 5.70
N ALA A 40 2.76 0.66 6.65
CA ALA A 40 3.98 -0.08 6.32
C ALA A 40 3.63 -1.45 5.72
N ALA A 41 2.71 -2.17 6.36
CA ALA A 41 2.19 -3.44 5.85
C ALA A 41 1.53 -3.28 4.46
N ALA A 42 0.87 -2.16 4.20
CA ALA A 42 0.27 -1.87 2.89
C ALA A 42 1.34 -1.66 1.80
N ILE A 43 2.40 -0.91 2.09
CA ILE A 43 3.51 -0.68 1.17
C ILE A 43 4.25 -1.99 0.88
N ASP A 44 4.51 -2.80 1.90
CA ASP A 44 5.14 -4.12 1.74
C ASP A 44 4.30 -5.04 0.87
N GLU A 45 2.99 -5.10 1.10
CA GLU A 45 2.07 -5.92 0.29
C GLU A 45 1.99 -5.42 -1.16
N LEU A 46 1.95 -4.10 -1.38
CA LEU A 46 2.00 -3.51 -2.72
C LEU A 46 3.29 -3.86 -3.44
N ASN A 47 4.44 -3.74 -2.78
CA ASN A 47 5.74 -4.04 -3.38
C ASN A 47 5.91 -5.54 -3.65
N ARG A 48 5.35 -6.41 -2.82
CA ARG A 48 5.31 -7.86 -3.06
C ARG A 48 4.47 -8.22 -4.29
N ARG A 49 3.32 -7.56 -4.48
CA ARG A 49 2.44 -7.79 -5.64
C ARG A 49 2.97 -7.12 -6.91
N PHE A 50 3.59 -5.96 -6.76
CA PHE A 50 4.08 -5.11 -7.84
C PHE A 50 5.53 -4.68 -7.52
N PRO A 51 6.53 -5.53 -7.85
CA PRO A 51 7.92 -5.25 -7.55
C PRO A 51 8.37 -3.90 -8.12
N GLY A 52 8.98 -3.07 -7.28
CA GLY A 52 9.41 -1.73 -7.65
C GLY A 52 8.41 -0.62 -7.28
N MET A 53 7.21 -0.97 -6.81
CA MET A 53 6.16 -0.01 -6.46
C MET A 53 6.52 0.84 -5.23
N ALA A 54 7.14 0.25 -4.20
CA ALA A 54 7.54 1.02 -3.01
C ALA A 54 8.51 2.15 -3.36
N TYR A 55 9.52 1.87 -4.20
CA TYR A 55 10.51 2.87 -4.65
C TYR A 55 9.92 4.02 -5.48
N ARG A 56 8.70 3.86 -6.00
CA ARG A 56 8.01 4.90 -6.76
C ARG A 56 7.05 5.73 -5.93
N ILE A 57 6.75 5.29 -4.71
CA ILE A 57 5.80 5.93 -3.79
C ILE A 57 6.54 6.59 -2.63
N LEU A 58 7.57 5.92 -2.11
CA LEU A 58 8.43 6.43 -1.05
C LEU A 58 9.52 7.31 -1.66
N ASP A 59 9.75 8.45 -1.03
CA ASP A 59 10.91 9.29 -1.30
C ASP A 59 12.13 8.75 -0.52
N ASP A 60 13.28 9.40 -0.62
CA ASP A 60 14.50 9.02 0.12
C ASP A 60 14.33 9.06 1.65
N GLN A 61 13.21 9.59 2.15
CA GLN A 61 12.88 9.67 3.58
C GLN A 61 11.93 8.57 4.07
N GLY A 62 11.44 7.70 3.19
CA GLY A 62 10.41 6.69 3.51
C GLY A 62 9.03 7.30 3.62
#